data_AF-A0A970PES5-F1
#
_entry.id   AF-A0A970PES5-F1
#
_cell.length_a   1.000
_cell.length_b   1.000
_cell.length_c   1.000
_cell.angle_alpha   90.00
_cell.angle_beta   90.00
_cell.angle_gamma   90.00
#
_symmetry.space_group_name_H-M   'P 1'
#
loop_
_entity.id
_entity.type
_entity.pdbx_description
1 polymer ?
#
loop_
_entity_poly.entity_id
_entity_poly.type
_entity_poly.pdbx_seq_one_letter_code
_entity_poly.pdbx_strand_id
1 'polypeptide(L)'
;VHEHQIQFMKEFEEQEGIAFLLIYFKKHDIYYYLTYNMLAGFWKRALEGGRKSFRFDELDISYKIDIHNGLCVHYLEQLQRDLSDREYKH
;
A
#
# COMPACT_ATOMS: atom_id res chain seq x y z
N VAL A 1 8.92 -5.39 -6.23
CA VAL A 1 8.94 -5.94 -4.86
C VAL A 1 9.35 -7.39 -4.97
N HIS A 2 10.34 -7.81 -4.17
CA HIS A 2 10.85 -9.16 -4.17
C HIS A 2 10.24 -9.97 -3.01
N GLU A 3 10.25 -11.29 -3.12
CA GLU A 3 9.65 -12.20 -2.13
C GLU A 3 10.13 -11.92 -0.70
N HIS A 4 11.44 -11.72 -0.50
CA HIS A 4 12.00 -11.39 0.80
C HIS A 4 11.42 -10.10 1.42
N GLN A 5 11.08 -9.10 0.59
CA GLN A 5 10.44 -7.87 1.09
C GLN A 5 9.01 -8.15 1.53
N ILE A 6 8.27 -8.98 0.79
CA ILE A 6 6.91 -9.37 1.17
C ILE A 6 6.91 -10.16 2.48
N GLN A 7 7.83 -11.11 2.61
CA GLN A 7 7.96 -11.93 3.80
C GLN A 7 8.31 -11.08 5.03
N PHE A 8 9.24 -10.14 4.89
CA PHE A 8 9.56 -9.19 5.97
C PHE A 8 8.34 -8.34 6.36
N MET A 9 7.60 -7.78 5.39
CA MET A 9 6.40 -6.99 5.67
C MET A 9 5.31 -7.82 6.38
N LYS A 10 5.19 -9.09 6.01
CA LYS A 10 4.28 -10.04 6.66
C LYS A 10 4.65 -10.25 8.13
N GLU A 11 5.90 -10.61 8.39
CA GLU A 11 6.40 -10.87 9.76
C GLU A 11 6.30 -9.62 10.64
N PHE A 12 6.50 -8.43 10.06
CA PHE A 12 6.34 -7.16 10.75
C PHE A 12 4.87 -6.90 11.15
N GLU A 13 3.93 -7.17 10.25
CA GLU A 13 2.49 -7.03 10.50
C GLU A 13 1.95 -8.06 11.50
N GLU A 14 2.52 -9.27 11.52
CA GLU A 14 2.20 -10.30 12.53
C GLU A 14 2.62 -9.89 13.96
N GLN A 15 3.52 -8.90 14.09
CA GLN A 15 3.95 -8.32 15.37
C GLN A 15 3.28 -6.97 15.66
N GLU A 16 2.09 -6.74 15.10
CA GLU A 16 1.32 -5.49 15.24
C GLU A 16 2.02 -4.25 14.66
N GLY A 17 3.07 -4.45 13.86
CA GLY A 17 3.71 -3.40 13.08
C GLY A 17 2.89 -3.01 11.85
N ILE A 18 3.05 -1.77 11.37
CA ILE A 18 2.34 -1.29 10.18
C ILE A 18 3.31 -1.22 9.00
N ALA A 19 3.10 -2.07 8.00
CA ALA A 19 3.89 -2.13 6.78
C ALA A 19 3.11 -1.61 5.58
N PHE A 20 3.76 -0.78 4.76
CA PHE A 20 3.15 -0.18 3.57
C PHE A 20 4.23 0.20 2.55
N LEU A 21 3.79 0.50 1.32
CA LEU A 21 4.64 1.06 0.27
C LEU A 21 4.14 2.44 -0.16
N LEU A 22 5.08 3.36 -0.38
CA LEU A 22 4.82 4.62 -1.07
C LEU A 22 5.15 4.45 -2.55
N ILE A 23 4.17 4.67 -3.41
CA ILE A 23 4.30 4.47 -4.86
C ILE A 23 4.09 5.80 -5.57
N TYR A 24 5.02 6.14 -6.46
CA TYR A 24 4.87 7.27 -7.37
C TYR A 24 4.46 6.79 -8.78
N PHE A 25 3.22 7.09 -9.17
CA PHE A 25 2.69 6.82 -10.51
C PHE A 25 3.02 7.96 -11.47
N LYS A 26 4.22 7.93 -12.05
CA LYS A 26 4.73 8.97 -12.98
C LYS A 26 3.75 9.38 -14.08
N LYS A 27 2.99 8.43 -14.65
CA LYS A 27 2.03 8.72 -15.74
C LYS A 27 0.86 9.60 -15.28
N HIS A 28 0.46 9.47 -14.03
CA HIS A 28 -0.68 10.18 -13.46
C HIS A 28 -0.27 11.33 -12.54
N ASP A 29 1.03 11.45 -12.26
CA ASP A 29 1.61 12.36 -11.27
C ASP A 29 0.96 12.24 -9.88
N ILE A 30 0.83 10.99 -9.42
CA ILE A 30 0.15 10.64 -8.18
C ILE A 30 1.09 9.89 -7.25
N TYR A 31 1.12 10.28 -5.98
CA TYR A 31 1.67 9.48 -4.89
C TYR A 31 0.56 8.65 -4.26
N TYR A 32 0.88 7.43 -3.89
CA TYR A 32 -0.10 6.47 -3.41
C TYR A 32 0.43 5.68 -2.22
N TYR A 33 -0.42 5.50 -1.21
CA TYR A 33 -0.17 4.67 -0.05
C TYR A 33 -0.72 3.27 -0.28
N LEU A 34 0.14 2.26 -0.44
CA LEU A 34 -0.27 0.87 -0.60
C LEU A 34 -0.12 0.12 0.72
N THR A 35 -1.24 -0.24 1.34
CA THR A 35 -1.27 -1.08 2.55
C THR A 35 -0.68 -2.46 2.28
N TYR A 36 -0.07 -3.08 3.30
CA TYR A 36 0.38 -4.46 3.19
C TYR A 36 -0.77 -5.42 2.84
N ASN A 37 -1.97 -5.22 3.39
CA ASN A 37 -3.14 -6.06 3.10
C ASN A 37 -3.42 -6.14 1.59
N MET A 38 -3.44 -4.99 0.91
CA MET A 38 -3.70 -4.94 -0.53
C MET A 38 -2.51 -5.51 -1.34
N LEU A 39 -1.28 -5.23 -0.89
CA LEU A 39 -0.07 -5.82 -1.49
C LEU A 39 -0.07 -7.35 -1.39
N ALA A 40 -0.46 -7.91 -0.24
CA ALA A 40 -0.54 -9.35 0.00
C ALA A 40 -1.59 -10.00 -0.91
N GLY A 41 -2.73 -9.32 -1.14
CA GLY A 41 -3.74 -9.76 -2.11
C GLY A 41 -3.17 -9.85 -3.54
N PHE A 42 -2.46 -8.81 -3.99
CA PHE A 42 -1.81 -8.82 -5.31
C PHE A 42 -0.71 -9.88 -5.40
N TRP A 43 0.07 -10.07 -4.33
CA TRP A 43 1.12 -11.09 -4.28
C TRP A 43 0.56 -12.51 -4.37
N LYS A 44 -0.49 -12.82 -3.59
CA LYS A 44 -1.18 -14.11 -3.63
C LYS A 44 -1.72 -14.42 -5.03
N ARG A 45 -2.39 -13.46 -5.67
CA ARG A 45 -2.87 -13.61 -7.06
C ARG A 45 -1.73 -13.93 -8.04
N ALA A 46 -0.58 -13.30 -7.87
CA ALA A 46 0.59 -13.55 -8.73
C ALA A 46 1.16 -14.97 -8.54
N LEU A 47 1.14 -15.48 -7.30
CA LEU A 47 1.55 -16.86 -6.99
C LEU A 47 0.58 -17.90 -7.56
N GLU A 48 -0.72 -17.60 -7.58
CA GLU A 48 -1.78 -18.47 -8.13
C GLU A 48 -1.79 -18.48 -9.68
N GLY A 49 -0.76 -17.96 -10.33
CA GLY A 49 -0.64 -17.92 -11.80
C GLY A 49 -1.36 -16.74 -12.46
N GLY A 50 -1.90 -15.82 -11.66
CA GLY A 50 -2.49 -14.58 -12.13
C GLY A 50 -1.45 -13.52 -12.53
N ARG A 51 -1.93 -12.29 -12.69
CA ARG A 51 -1.09 -11.17 -13.15
C ARG A 51 -0.07 -10.77 -12.08
N LYS A 52 1.22 -10.67 -12.48
CA LYS A 52 2.36 -10.21 -11.66
C LYS A 52 2.46 -8.69 -11.45
N SER A 53 1.51 -7.94 -11.98
CA SER A 53 1.38 -6.48 -11.83
C SER A 53 -0.05 -6.15 -11.39
N PHE A 54 -0.22 -4.98 -10.79
CA PHE A 54 -1.52 -4.39 -10.56
C PHE A 54 -1.64 -3.10 -11.37
N ARG A 55 -2.87 -2.74 -11.74
CA ARG A 55 -3.21 -1.52 -12.47
C ARG A 55 -3.67 -0.45 -11.51
N PHE A 56 -3.61 0.79 -11.96
CA PHE A 56 -4.11 1.93 -11.20
C PHE A 56 -5.62 1.83 -10.92
N ASP A 57 -6.40 1.27 -11.85
CA ASP A 57 -7.86 1.04 -11.68
C ASP A 57 -8.21 -0.02 -10.63
N GLU A 58 -7.25 -0.83 -10.20
CA GLU A 58 -7.44 -1.82 -9.14
C GLU A 58 -7.20 -1.24 -7.73
N LEU A 59 -6.77 0.03 -7.65
CA LEU A 59 -6.43 0.70 -6.41
C LEU A 59 -7.61 1.48 -5.86
N ASP A 60 -7.73 1.52 -4.54
CA ASP A 60 -8.64 2.42 -3.85
C ASP A 60 -8.07 3.84 -3.85
N ILE A 61 -8.65 4.70 -4.68
CA ILE A 61 -8.24 6.10 -4.82
C ILE A 61 -8.25 6.89 -3.50
N SER A 62 -8.94 6.41 -2.47
CA SER A 62 -8.96 7.07 -1.15
C SER A 62 -7.59 7.07 -0.45
N TYR A 63 -6.70 6.16 -0.83
CA TYR A 63 -5.32 6.07 -0.34
C TYR A 63 -4.31 6.90 -1.16
N LYS A 64 -4.79 7.74 -2.08
CA LYS A 64 -3.97 8.73 -2.76
C LYS A 64 -3.37 9.70 -1.75
N ILE A 65 -2.07 9.97 -1.88
CA ILE A 65 -1.37 10.95 -1.05
C ILE A 65 -1.39 12.30 -1.76
N ASP A 66 -1.90 13.31 -1.06
CA ASP A 66 -1.85 14.68 -1.54
C ASP A 66 -0.46 15.29 -1.23
N ILE A 67 0.02 16.10 -2.17
CA ILE A 67 1.29 16.82 -2.04
C ILE A 67 1.00 18.21 -1.52
N HIS A 68 1.37 18.49 -0.28
CA HIS A 68 1.30 19.84 0.27
C HIS A 68 2.62 20.57 0.04
N ASN A 69 2.55 21.79 -0.51
CA ASN A 69 3.68 22.69 -0.73
C ASN A 69 4.86 22.10 -1.53
N GLY A 70 4.59 21.19 -2.47
CA GLY A 70 5.53 20.76 -3.51
C GLY A 70 6.73 19.92 -3.07
N LEU A 71 6.88 19.57 -1.78
CA LEU A 71 8.08 18.88 -1.29
C LEU A 71 7.81 17.69 -0.35
N CYS A 72 6.67 17.64 0.35
CA CYS A 72 6.44 16.59 1.34
C CYS A 72 5.35 15.62 0.88
N VAL A 73 5.69 14.33 0.77
CA VAL A 73 4.70 13.25 0.61
C VAL A 73 4.04 13.07 1.98
N HIS A 74 2.84 13.61 2.16
CA HIS A 74 2.14 13.61 3.44
C HIS A 74 1.48 12.26 3.74
N TYR A 75 2.29 11.20 3.83
CA TYR A 75 1.80 9.84 4.03
C TYR A 75 1.20 9.59 5.42
N LEU A 76 1.41 10.50 6.39
CA LEU A 76 0.89 10.37 7.75
C LEU A 76 -0.64 10.40 7.80
N GLU A 77 -1.29 11.19 6.94
CA GLU A 77 -2.76 11.17 6.81
C GLU A 77 -3.26 9.80 6.33
N GLN A 78 -2.56 9.21 5.37
CA GLN A 78 -2.93 7.88 4.85
C GLN A 78 -2.62 6.77 5.84
N LEU A 79 -1.57 6.91 6.65
CA LEU A 79 -1.29 6.02 7.76
C LEU A 79 -2.38 6.11 8.85
N GLN A 80 -2.81 7.33 9.20
CA GLN A 80 -3.91 7.52 10.15
C GLN A 80 -5.21 6.88 9.63
N ARG A 81 -5.49 7.04 8.34
CA ARG A 81 -6.62 6.36 7.69
C ARG A 81 -6.51 4.83 7.78
N ASP A 82 -5.35 4.26 7.43
CA ASP A 82 -5.10 2.81 7.53
C ASP A 82 -5.36 2.30 8.95
N LEU A 83 -4.85 3.03 9.96
CA LEU A 83 -5.09 2.73 11.37
C LEU A 83 -6.59 2.71 11.70
N SER A 84 -7.34 3.75 11.32
CA SER A 84 -8.79 3.80 11.56
C SER A 84 -9.53 2.67 10.83
N ASP A 85 -9.21 2.41 9.56
CA ASP A 85 -9.83 1.34 8.76
C ASP A 85 -9.60 -0.05 9.37
N ARG A 86 -8.48 -0.25 10.09
CA ARG A 86 -8.17 -1.48 10.83
C ARG A 86 -9.01 -1.58 12.10
N GLU A 87 -9.12 -0.50 12.88
CA GLU A 87 -9.91 -0.48 14.12
C GLU A 87 -11.40 -0.77 13.86
N TYR A 88 -11.98 -0.28 12.77
CA TYR A 88 -13.39 -0.53 12.41
C TYR A 88 -13.67 -1.94 11.87
N LYS A 89 -12.64 -2.73 11.53
CA LYS A 89 -12.79 -4.10 11.01
C LYS A 89 -12.71 -5.18 12.10
N HIS A 90 -12.42 -4.80 13.35
CA HIS A 90 -12.46 -5.66 14.54
C HIS A 90 -13.76 -5.46 15.33
#